data_AF-A0A9X8E597-F1
#
_entry.id   AF-A0A9X8E597-F1
#
_cell.length_a   1.000
_cell.length_b   1.000
_cell.length_c   1.000
_cell.angle_alpha   90.00
_cell.angle_beta   90.00
_cell.angle_gamma   90.00
#
_symmetry.space_group_name_H-M   'P 1'
#
loop_
_entity.id
_entity.type
_entity.pdbx_description
1 polymer ?
#
loop_
_entity_poly.entity_id
_entity_poly.type
_entity_poly.pdbx_seq_one_letter_code
_entity_poly.pdbx_strand_id
1 'polypeptide(L)'
;MPSGKLGRVGGKTINTSSIVSTLVSEVPEEQRSTMRDISQATGLSMGTLSRRLKDGTIERKNTRLKPLLTDANTIERTAFCR
;
A
#
# COMPACT_ATOMS: atom_id res chain seq x y z
N MET A 1 -20.54 6.43 -37.05
CA MET A 1 -21.61 5.93 -36.19
C MET A 1 -21.00 5.48 -34.86
N PRO A 2 -21.42 6.02 -33.70
CA PRO A 2 -21.02 5.48 -32.41
C PRO A 2 -21.59 4.06 -32.22
N SER A 3 -20.87 3.20 -31.50
CA SER A 3 -21.31 1.82 -31.25
C SER A 3 -22.59 1.84 -30.40
N GLY A 4 -23.64 1.12 -30.82
CA GLY A 4 -24.91 1.00 -30.08
C GLY A 4 -24.83 0.11 -28.82
N LYS A 5 -23.64 -0.30 -28.39
CA LYS A 5 -23.44 -1.07 -27.17
C LYS A 5 -23.60 -0.14 -25.97
N LEU A 6 -24.41 -0.55 -25.00
CA LEU A 6 -24.43 0.07 -23.68
C LEU A 6 -22.99 0.06 -23.13
N GLY A 7 -22.49 1.20 -22.68
CA GLY A 7 -21.18 1.29 -22.04
C GLY A 7 -21.12 0.48 -20.75
N ARG A 8 -19.94 0.38 -20.14
CA ARG A 8 -19.73 -0.29 -18.83
C ARG A 8 -20.00 -1.80 -18.85
N VAL A 9 -19.61 -2.49 -19.94
CA VAL A 9 -19.65 -3.97 -20.06
C VAL A 9 -18.46 -4.69 -19.41
N GLY A 10 -17.58 -3.97 -18.72
CA GLY A 10 -16.45 -4.54 -18.00
C GLY A 10 -16.85 -5.20 -16.68
N GLY A 11 -15.96 -6.03 -16.13
CA GLY A 11 -16.14 -6.63 -14.80
C GLY A 11 -16.28 -5.58 -13.70
N LYS A 12 -17.02 -5.93 -12.64
CA LYS A 12 -17.22 -5.04 -11.48
C LYS A 12 -15.89 -4.80 -10.77
N THR A 13 -15.62 -3.54 -10.43
CA THR A 13 -14.42 -3.17 -9.69
C THR A 13 -14.60 -3.52 -8.21
N ILE A 14 -13.91 -4.55 -7.73
CA ILE A 14 -14.02 -5.01 -6.34
C ILE A 14 -13.14 -4.15 -5.42
N ASN A 15 -11.90 -3.91 -5.83
CA ASN A 15 -10.90 -3.19 -5.01
C ASN A 15 -11.02 -1.68 -5.20
N THR A 16 -12.14 -1.08 -4.79
CA THR A 16 -12.37 0.37 -4.84
C THR A 16 -11.36 1.13 -3.98
N SER A 17 -11.08 2.39 -4.31
CA SER A 17 -10.07 3.21 -3.62
C SER A 17 -10.31 3.28 -2.10
N SER A 18 -11.55 3.48 -1.66
CA SER A 18 -11.93 3.52 -0.25
C SER A 18 -11.63 2.23 0.50
N ILE A 19 -11.97 1.08 -0.09
CA ILE A 19 -11.72 -0.24 0.49
C ILE A 19 -10.22 -0.46 0.66
N VAL A 20 -9.45 -0.13 -0.39
CA VAL A 20 -7.99 -0.27 -0.36
C VAL A 20 -7.36 0.65 0.69
N SER A 21 -7.82 1.90 0.81
CA SER A 21 -7.28 2.82 1.82
C SER A 21 -7.57 2.34 3.26
N THR A 22 -8.76 1.80 3.51
CA THR A 22 -9.11 1.26 4.83
C THR A 22 -8.24 0.06 5.17
N LEU A 23 -8.16 -0.94 4.28
CA LEU A 23 -7.36 -2.14 4.50
C LEU A 23 -5.88 -1.81 4.73
N VAL A 24 -5.30 -0.92 3.92
CA VAL A 24 -3.89 -0.52 4.07
C VAL A 24 -3.67 0.27 5.36
N SER A 25 -4.65 1.05 5.82
CA SER A 25 -4.54 1.80 7.07
C SER A 25 -4.62 0.92 8.32
N GLU A 26 -5.32 -0.22 8.24
CA GLU A 26 -5.46 -1.18 9.34
C GLU A 26 -4.19 -2.01 9.59
N VAL A 27 -3.33 -2.20 8.58
CA VAL A 27 -2.06 -2.93 8.74
C VAL A 27 -1.16 -2.20 9.74
N PRO A 28 -0.47 -2.84 10.68
CA PRO A 28 0.53 -2.18 11.53
C PRO A 28 1.65 -1.50 10.71
N GLU A 29 2.23 -0.40 11.19
CA GLU A 29 3.26 0.33 10.43
C GLU A 29 4.49 -0.53 10.10
N GLU A 30 4.88 -1.43 11.02
CA GLU A 30 5.98 -2.39 10.85
C GLU A 30 5.80 -3.28 9.61
N GLN A 31 4.55 -3.60 9.28
CA GLN A 31 4.18 -4.48 8.15
C GLN A 31 3.80 -3.69 6.88
N ARG A 32 3.99 -2.36 6.87
CA ARG A 32 3.73 -1.48 5.71
C ARG A 32 5.00 -1.06 4.96
N SER A 33 6.10 -1.74 5.21
CA SER A 33 7.43 -1.38 4.70
C SER A 33 7.55 -1.49 3.18
N THR A 34 7.09 -2.61 2.60
CA THR A 34 7.10 -2.85 1.15
C THR A 34 5.72 -3.19 0.61
N MET A 35 5.53 -3.05 -0.70
CA MET A 35 4.31 -3.50 -1.35
C MET A 35 4.05 -5.01 -1.15
N ARG A 36 5.11 -5.82 -0.98
CA ARG A 36 4.97 -7.26 -0.71
C ARG A 36 4.42 -7.51 0.68
N ASP A 37 4.91 -6.80 1.69
CA ASP A 37 4.42 -6.92 3.06
C ASP A 37 2.95 -6.50 3.15
N ILE A 38 2.59 -5.38 2.50
CA ILE A 38 1.20 -4.93 2.41
C ILE A 38 0.34 -5.97 1.69
N SER A 39 0.84 -6.57 0.62
CA SER A 39 0.13 -7.62 -0.12
C SER A 39 -0.13 -8.86 0.74
N GLN A 40 0.87 -9.28 1.52
CA GLN A 40 0.73 -10.41 2.46
C GLN A 40 -0.22 -10.09 3.61
N ALA A 41 -0.16 -8.88 4.17
CA ALA A 41 -0.99 -8.47 5.30
C ALA A 41 -2.46 -8.23 4.91
N THR A 42 -2.72 -7.65 3.74
CA THR A 42 -4.09 -7.30 3.29
C THR A 42 -4.72 -8.33 2.37
N GLY A 43 -3.94 -9.28 1.83
CA GLY A 43 -4.39 -10.21 0.78
C GLY A 43 -4.61 -9.55 -0.58
N LEU A 44 -4.31 -8.25 -0.73
CA LEU A 44 -4.42 -7.56 -2.01
C LEU A 44 -3.30 -7.99 -2.95
N SER A 45 -3.62 -8.15 -4.24
CA SER A 45 -2.59 -8.46 -5.23
C SER A 45 -1.63 -7.28 -5.44
N MET A 46 -0.36 -7.59 -5.68
CA MET A 46 0.67 -6.60 -6.04
C MET A 46 0.25 -5.69 -7.19
N GLY A 47 -0.47 -6.24 -8.18
CA GLY A 47 -0.98 -5.47 -9.32
C GLY A 47 -2.05 -4.45 -8.92
N THR A 48 -2.88 -4.75 -7.92
CA THR A 48 -3.86 -3.82 -7.36
C THR A 48 -3.15 -2.69 -6.63
N LEU A 49 -2.22 -3.03 -5.73
CA LEU A 49 -1.44 -2.06 -4.96
C LEU A 49 -0.65 -1.12 -5.87
N SER A 50 0.00 -1.66 -6.91
CA SER A 50 0.75 -0.85 -7.88
C SER A 50 -0.14 0.15 -8.64
N ARG A 51 -1.35 -0.26 -9.03
CA ARG A 51 -2.32 0.61 -9.72
C ARG A 51 -2.78 1.72 -8.78
N ARG A 52 -3.11 1.37 -7.53
CA ARG A 52 -3.58 2.30 -6.50
C ARG A 52 -2.50 3.29 -6.05
N LEU A 53 -1.23 2.88 -6.08
CA LEU A 53 -0.09 3.77 -5.89
C LEU A 53 0.04 4.79 -7.03
N LYS A 54 -0.16 4.36 -8.29
CA LYS A 54 -0.15 5.27 -9.45
C LYS A 54 -1.33 6.23 -9.46
N ASP A 55 -2.50 5.75 -9.04
CA ASP A 55 -3.72 6.55 -8.93
C ASP A 55 -3.68 7.55 -7.74
N GLY A 56 -2.66 7.48 -6.87
CA GLY A 56 -2.54 8.34 -5.69
C GLY A 56 -3.46 7.95 -4.52
N THR A 57 -4.14 6.80 -4.59
CA THR A 57 -4.96 6.30 -3.47
C THR A 57 -4.09 5.88 -2.28
N ILE A 58 -2.92 5.31 -2.57
CA ILE A 58 -1.89 5.02 -1.58
C ILE A 58 -0.72 5.90 -1.94
N GLU A 59 -0.15 6.58 -0.95
CA GLU A 59 1.05 7.39 -1.14
C GLU A 59 2.24 6.77 -0.44
N ARG A 60 3.41 6.88 -1.08
CA ARG A 60 4.66 6.47 -0.46
C ARG A 60 5.04 7.48 0.61
N LYS A 61 4.96 7.08 1.88
CA LYS A 61 5.52 7.86 2.98
C LYS A 61 6.97 7.44 3.24
N ASN A 62 7.81 8.43 3.50
CA ASN A 62 9.16 8.22 4.01
C ASN A 62 9.20 8.82 5.41
N THR A 63 9.33 7.98 6.43
CA THR A 63 9.57 8.42 7.80
C THR A 63 11.03 8.85 7.95
N ARG A 64 11.34 10.06 7.49
CA ARG A 64 12.64 10.72 7.76
C ARG A 64 12.73 11.27 9.19
N LEU A 65 11.97 10.72 10.13
CA LEU A 65 12.25 10.94 11.54
C LEU A 65 13.51 10.13 11.83
N LYS A 66 14.68 10.79 11.86
CA LYS A 66 15.83 10.20 12.52
C LYS A 66 15.34 9.90 13.93
N PRO A 67 15.24 8.64 14.38
CA PRO A 67 15.12 8.42 15.81
C PRO A 67 16.24 9.24 16.45
N LEU A 68 15.91 10.04 17.47
CA LEU A 68 16.95 10.59 18.33
C LEU A 68 17.83 9.40 18.72
N LEU A 69 19.16 9.61 18.67
CA LEU A 69 20.19 8.60 18.92
C LEU A 69 20.11 8.11 20.39
N THR A 70 19.06 7.38 20.72
CA THR A 70 19.00 6.54 21.91
C THR A 70 19.63 5.20 21.54
N ASP A 71 20.21 4.54 22.53
CA ASP A 71 20.88 3.26 22.32
C ASP A 71 19.91 2.20 21.78
N ALA A 72 18.67 2.22 22.26
CA ALA A 72 17.59 1.34 21.78
C ALA A 72 17.33 1.50 20.27
N ASN A 73 17.16 2.74 19.80
CA ASN A 73 16.89 3.02 18.39
C ASN A 73 18.07 2.64 17.48
N THR A 74 19.30 2.74 18.02
CA THR A 74 20.51 2.34 17.30
C THR A 74 20.56 0.82 17.13
N ILE A 75 20.25 0.07 18.19
CA ILE A 75 20.19 -1.40 18.16
C ILE A 75 19.16 -1.88 17.14
N GLU A 76 17.92 -1.37 17.21
CA GLU A 76 16.84 -1.73 16.27
C GLU A 76 17.24 -1.47 14.81
N ARG A 77 17.87 -0.33 14.55
CA ARG A 77 18.32 0.04 13.20
C ARG A 77 19.45 -0.86 12.70
N THR A 78 20.40 -1.24 13.56
CA THR A 78 21.46 -2.19 13.18
C THR A 78 20.91 -3.60 12.93
N ALA A 79 19.87 -4.01 13.65
CA ALA A 79 19.20 -5.29 13.43
C ALA A 79 18.45 -5.32 12.10
N PHE A 80 17.79 -4.21 11.72
CA PHE A 80 17.10 -4.08 10.44
C PHE A 80 18.05 -4.08 9.22
N CYS A 81 19.25 -3.51 9.35
CA CYS A 81 20.23 -3.43 8.27
C CYS A 81 21.13 -4.68 8.12
N ARG A 82 21.02 -5.66 9.02
CA ARG A 82 21.70 -6.95 8.93
C ARG A 82 20.89 -7.94 8.11
#